data_AF-A0A7J7K5S3-F1
#
_entry.id   AF-A0A7J7K5S3-F1
#
_cell.length_a   1.000
_cell.length_b   1.000
_cell.length_c   1.000
_cell.angle_alpha   90.00
_cell.angle_beta   90.00
_cell.angle_gamma   90.00
#
_symmetry.space_group_name_H-M   'P 1'
#
loop_
_entity.id
_entity.type
_entity.pdbx_description
1 polymer ?
#
loop_
_entity_poly.entity_id
_entity_poly.type
_entity_poly.pdbx_seq_one_letter_code
_entity_poly.pdbx_strand_id
1 'polypeptide(L)'
;MLGACCYFATTSEYSDKWNKEVGPDGEKYMIMARVITGDYGQGHGGLRQAPYKPGSGYIHYDSVVDDVANPTMYGVFNDSSVWPEYVIKYKHISKQRSLQVLGNPLVQVLTASHILQVTADHLLQVPANPPLLLIVGA
;
A
#
# COMPACT_ATOMS: atom_id res chain seq x y z
N MET A 1 -11.10 -11.64 1.59
CA MET A 1 -10.64 -11.49 0.19
C MET A 1 -11.76 -10.85 -0.60
N LEU A 2 -11.44 -9.90 -1.49
CA LEU A 2 -12.41 -9.08 -2.24
C LEU A 2 -12.77 -9.66 -3.62
N GLY A 3 -12.07 -10.72 -4.05
CA GLY A 3 -12.24 -11.36 -5.35
C GLY A 3 -10.94 -11.97 -5.87
N ALA A 4 -10.97 -12.52 -7.08
CA ALA A 4 -9.77 -12.88 -7.84
C ALA A 4 -9.31 -11.65 -8.65
N CYS A 5 -8.60 -10.74 -7.98
CA CYS A 5 -8.17 -9.44 -8.52
C CYS A 5 -6.78 -9.06 -7.98
N CYS A 6 -6.17 -8.02 -8.55
CA CYS A 6 -4.96 -7.41 -8.00
C CYS A 6 -5.33 -6.46 -6.86
N TYR A 7 -4.68 -6.63 -5.71
CA TYR A 7 -5.00 -5.90 -4.48
C TYR A 7 -4.02 -4.77 -4.22
N PHE A 8 -4.53 -3.60 -3.85
CA PHE A 8 -3.74 -2.42 -3.52
C PHE A 8 -4.25 -1.85 -2.20
N ALA A 9 -3.35 -1.64 -1.24
CA ALA A 9 -3.71 -0.99 0.01
C ALA A 9 -3.67 0.54 -0.12
N THR A 10 -4.21 1.23 0.87
CA THR A 10 -4.05 2.69 1.03
C THR A 10 -2.78 3.07 1.78
N THR A 11 -2.19 2.12 2.52
CA THR A 11 -1.08 2.37 3.46
C THR A 11 -0.01 1.30 3.37
N SER A 12 1.25 1.71 3.59
CA SER A 12 2.42 0.84 3.70
C SER A 12 2.31 -0.20 4.80
N GLU A 13 1.73 0.20 5.93
CA GLU A 13 1.55 -0.64 7.11
C GLU A 13 0.60 -1.80 6.82
N TYR A 14 -0.44 -1.57 6.03
CA TYR A 14 -1.37 -2.63 5.68
C TYR A 14 -0.69 -3.65 4.76
N SER A 15 -0.02 -3.18 3.71
CA SER A 15 0.61 -4.10 2.76
C SER A 15 1.85 -4.80 3.30
N ASP A 16 2.59 -4.19 4.23
CA ASP A 16 3.72 -4.85 4.89
C ASP A 16 3.29 -6.15 5.59
N LYS A 17 2.05 -6.20 6.13
CA LYS A 17 1.47 -7.40 6.77
C LYS A 17 1.30 -8.56 5.78
N TRP A 18 1.09 -8.24 4.50
CA TRP A 18 0.87 -9.23 3.44
C TRP A 18 2.16 -9.60 2.69
N ASN A 19 3.18 -8.74 2.79
CA ASN A 19 4.51 -9.00 2.25
C ASN A 19 5.25 -10.00 3.14
N LYS A 20 5.20 -11.29 2.79
CA LYS A 20 5.86 -12.36 3.58
C LYS A 20 7.24 -12.69 3.05
N GLU A 21 7.55 -12.29 1.84
CA GLU A 21 8.84 -12.55 1.23
C GLU A 21 9.90 -11.65 1.86
N VAL A 22 11.01 -12.28 2.24
CA VAL A 22 12.15 -11.61 2.84
C VAL A 22 13.38 -12.11 2.11
N GLY A 23 14.15 -11.19 1.55
CA GLY A 23 15.42 -11.47 0.90
C GLY A 23 16.47 -11.99 1.90
N PRO A 24 17.62 -12.48 1.40
CA PRO A 24 18.67 -13.07 2.23
C PRO A 24 19.17 -12.15 3.36
N ASP A 25 19.15 -10.82 3.17
CA ASP A 25 19.64 -9.83 4.11
C ASP A 25 18.53 -9.19 4.95
N GLY A 26 17.34 -9.79 4.98
CA GLY A 26 16.19 -9.27 5.71
C GLY A 26 15.43 -8.16 4.97
N GLU A 27 15.74 -7.93 3.69
CA GLU A 27 15.02 -6.95 2.88
C GLU A 27 13.65 -7.44 2.43
N LYS A 28 12.77 -6.48 2.17
CA LYS A 28 11.44 -6.65 1.64
C LYS A 28 11.25 -5.70 0.47
N TYR A 29 10.40 -6.07 -0.47
CA TYR A 29 10.10 -5.28 -1.66
C TYR A 29 8.62 -4.95 -1.73
N MET A 30 8.33 -3.72 -2.16
CA MET A 30 6.97 -3.19 -2.19
C MET A 30 6.79 -2.36 -3.45
N ILE A 31 5.72 -2.58 -4.21
CA ILE A 31 5.48 -1.81 -5.44
C ILE A 31 4.64 -0.58 -5.14
N MET A 32 5.11 0.58 -5.59
CA MET A 32 4.35 1.81 -5.69
C MET A 32 3.68 1.88 -7.09
N ALA A 33 2.37 1.68 -7.24
CA ALA A 33 1.61 1.93 -8.47
C ALA A 33 0.51 3.02 -8.37
N ARG A 34 0.28 3.78 -9.44
CA ARG A 34 -0.97 4.54 -9.57
C ARG A 34 -2.05 3.61 -10.08
N VAL A 35 -3.23 3.63 -9.45
CA VAL A 35 -4.31 2.71 -9.80
C VAL A 35 -5.56 3.51 -10.14
N ILE A 36 -6.12 3.24 -11.31
CA ILE A 36 -7.40 3.80 -11.74
C ILE A 36 -8.50 2.99 -11.06
N THR A 37 -9.07 3.54 -9.99
CA THR A 37 -10.09 2.85 -9.18
C THR A 37 -11.51 3.14 -9.66
N GLY A 38 -11.75 4.27 -10.33
CA GLY A 38 -13.06 4.67 -10.83
C GLY A 38 -14.15 4.61 -9.76
N ASP A 39 -15.37 4.24 -10.17
CA ASP A 39 -16.44 3.91 -9.24
C ASP A 39 -16.19 2.53 -8.65
N TYR A 40 -16.31 2.40 -7.33
CA TYR A 40 -16.04 1.14 -6.63
C TYR A 40 -17.28 0.58 -5.92
N GLY A 41 -17.36 -0.75 -5.87
CA GLY A 41 -18.38 -1.50 -5.14
C GLY A 41 -17.80 -2.32 -4.00
N GLN A 42 -18.67 -2.90 -3.16
CA GLN A 42 -18.25 -3.81 -2.11
C GLN A 42 -17.67 -5.11 -2.71
N GLY A 43 -16.44 -5.45 -2.35
CA GLY A 43 -15.80 -6.71 -2.73
C GLY A 43 -16.24 -7.88 -1.85
N HIS A 44 -16.18 -9.10 -2.42
CA HIS A 44 -16.38 -10.34 -1.66
C HIS A 44 -15.66 -11.53 -2.31
N GLY A 45 -15.49 -12.61 -1.55
CA GLY A 45 -14.89 -13.84 -2.06
C GLY A 45 -15.67 -14.42 -3.24
N GLY A 46 -14.94 -14.93 -4.24
CA GLY A 46 -15.51 -15.59 -5.42
C GLY A 46 -15.78 -14.67 -6.63
N LEU A 47 -15.65 -13.35 -6.49
CA LEU A 47 -15.75 -12.43 -7.62
C LEU A 47 -14.63 -12.68 -8.64
N ARG A 48 -14.98 -12.75 -9.93
CA ARG A 48 -14.03 -12.75 -11.06
C ARG A 48 -14.02 -11.44 -11.84
N GLN A 49 -14.96 -10.56 -11.54
CA GLN A 49 -15.11 -9.20 -12.05
C GLN A 49 -15.83 -8.38 -10.97
N ALA A 50 -15.72 -7.05 -11.03
CA ALA A 50 -16.44 -6.16 -10.13
C ALA A 50 -17.97 -6.37 -10.26
N PRO A 51 -18.77 -6.13 -9.21
CA PRO A 51 -20.21 -6.32 -9.28
C PRO A 51 -20.88 -5.28 -10.19
N TYR A 52 -22.12 -5.55 -10.60
CA TYR A 52 -22.96 -4.58 -11.29
C TYR A 52 -23.32 -3.39 -10.38
N LYS A 53 -23.42 -2.19 -10.96
CA LYS A 53 -23.93 -1.01 -10.25
C LYS A 53 -25.42 -1.18 -9.92
N PRO A 54 -25.91 -0.77 -8.74
CA PRO A 54 -27.32 -0.83 -8.39
C PRO A 54 -28.20 -0.17 -9.46
N GLY A 55 -29.28 -0.84 -9.87
CA GLY A 55 -30.18 -0.34 -10.91
C GLY A 55 -29.66 -0.47 -12.35
N SER A 56 -28.45 -0.98 -12.54
CA SER A 56 -27.87 -1.30 -13.84
C SER A 56 -27.63 -2.80 -13.96
N GLY A 57 -28.15 -3.43 -15.02
CA GLY A 57 -27.93 -4.86 -15.31
C GLY A 57 -26.70 -5.16 -16.19
N TYR A 58 -25.96 -4.13 -16.60
CA TYR A 58 -24.89 -4.25 -17.62
C TYR A 58 -23.63 -3.45 -17.29
N ILE A 59 -23.75 -2.33 -16.56
CA ILE A 59 -22.61 -1.53 -16.10
C ILE A 59 -22.07 -2.11 -14.80
N HIS A 60 -20.77 -2.44 -14.82
CA HIS A 60 -20.02 -2.89 -13.65
C HIS A 60 -19.39 -1.69 -12.94
N TYR A 61 -19.04 -1.85 -11.66
CA TYR A 61 -18.06 -0.98 -11.03
C TYR A 61 -16.68 -1.15 -11.70
N ASP A 62 -15.81 -0.15 -11.56
CA ASP A 62 -14.46 -0.16 -12.11
C ASP A 62 -13.50 -0.93 -11.18
N SER A 63 -13.77 -0.90 -9.86
CA SER A 63 -13.02 -1.64 -8.85
C SER A 63 -13.90 -2.13 -7.70
N VAL A 64 -13.31 -2.88 -6.78
CA VAL A 64 -13.95 -3.29 -5.52
C VAL A 64 -13.15 -2.82 -4.32
N VAL A 65 -13.82 -2.61 -3.19
CA VAL A 65 -13.19 -2.21 -1.92
C VAL A 65 -13.58 -3.13 -0.78
N ASP A 66 -12.83 -3.07 0.31
CA ASP A 66 -13.10 -3.75 1.57
C ASP A 66 -14.25 -3.14 2.37
N ASP A 67 -14.36 -1.81 2.35
CA ASP A 67 -15.45 -1.06 2.99
C ASP A 67 -15.80 0.14 2.10
N VAL A 68 -17.06 0.26 1.70
CA VAL A 68 -17.52 1.32 0.78
C VAL A 68 -17.51 2.72 1.44
N ALA A 69 -17.69 2.79 2.76
CA ALA A 69 -17.70 4.05 3.49
C ALA A 69 -16.29 4.56 3.79
N ASN A 70 -15.35 3.66 4.08
CA ASN A 70 -13.96 4.02 4.35
C ASN A 70 -12.98 2.95 3.79
N PRO A 71 -12.70 2.99 2.48
CA PRO A 71 -11.92 1.96 1.82
C PRO A 71 -10.45 2.01 2.26
N THR A 72 -9.90 0.87 2.69
CA THR A 72 -8.47 0.73 3.02
C THR A 72 -7.72 -0.15 2.03
N MET A 73 -8.45 -0.89 1.21
CA MET A 73 -7.93 -1.80 0.20
C MET A 73 -8.83 -1.84 -1.03
N TYR A 74 -8.23 -1.81 -2.20
CA TYR A 74 -8.89 -1.85 -3.49
C TYR A 74 -8.49 -3.11 -4.26
N GLY A 75 -9.43 -3.67 -5.00
CA GLY A 75 -9.24 -4.77 -5.93
C GLY A 75 -9.57 -4.30 -7.34
N VAL A 76 -8.62 -4.42 -8.27
CA VAL A 76 -8.83 -4.13 -9.70
C VAL A 76 -8.72 -5.40 -10.52
N PHE A 77 -9.62 -5.54 -11.49
CA PHE A 77 -9.74 -6.75 -12.32
C PHE A 77 -9.10 -6.60 -13.71
N ASN A 78 -8.67 -5.38 -14.08
CA ASN A 78 -8.06 -5.08 -15.36
C ASN A 78 -6.65 -4.52 -15.16
N ASP A 79 -5.66 -5.22 -15.71
CA ASP A 79 -4.23 -4.88 -15.63
C ASP A 79 -3.92 -3.48 -16.20
N SER A 80 -4.69 -3.02 -17.19
CA SER A 80 -4.52 -1.67 -17.77
C SER A 80 -4.88 -0.55 -16.78
N SER A 81 -5.47 -0.89 -15.64
CA SER A 81 -5.84 0.06 -14.58
C SER A 81 -4.68 0.35 -13.62
N VAL A 82 -3.51 -0.29 -13.82
CA VAL A 82 -2.37 -0.21 -12.91
C VAL A 82 -1.16 0.35 -13.64
N TRP A 83 -0.56 1.39 -13.06
CA TRP A 83 0.70 1.98 -13.53
C TRP A 83 1.77 1.88 -12.44
N PRO A 84 2.64 0.85 -12.45
CA PRO A 84 3.73 0.75 -11.49
C PRO A 84 4.73 1.88 -11.70
N GLU A 85 4.99 2.63 -10.64
CA GLU A 85 5.83 3.82 -10.64
C GLU A 85 7.18 3.58 -9.95
N TYR A 86 7.18 2.90 -8.80
CA TYR A 86 8.41 2.60 -8.06
C TYR A 86 8.41 1.18 -7.48
N VAL A 87 9.61 0.67 -7.23
CA VAL A 87 9.86 -0.51 -6.39
C VAL A 87 10.63 -0.04 -5.16
N ILE A 88 10.03 -0.20 -4.00
CA ILE A 88 10.59 0.21 -2.71
C ILE A 88 11.24 -1.01 -2.07
N LYS A 89 12.56 -0.94 -1.82
CA LYS A 89 13.31 -1.90 -1.02
C LYS A 89 13.45 -1.37 0.41
N TYR A 90 13.03 -2.15 1.41
CA TYR A 90 13.06 -1.75 2.82
C TYR A 90 13.38 -2.94 3.73
N LYS A 91 13.65 -2.71 5.01
CA LYS A 91 13.81 -3.77 6.01
C LYS A 91 13.37 -3.29 7.39
N HIS A 92 12.89 -4.21 8.22
CA HIS A 92 12.59 -3.90 9.63
C HIS A 92 13.90 -3.76 10.41
N ILE A 93 14.14 -2.58 10.99
CA ILE A 93 15.27 -2.38 11.89
C ILE A 93 14.87 -3.01 13.23
N SER A 94 15.47 -4.14 13.59
CA SER A 94 15.36 -4.64 14.95
C SER A 94 15.96 -3.59 15.90
N LYS A 95 15.20 -3.20 16.93
CA LYS A 95 15.72 -2.28 17.98
C LYS A 95 17.08 -2.79 18.44
N GLN A 96 18.16 -2.08 18.12
CA GLN A 96 19.44 -2.35 18.77
C GLN A 96 19.24 -2.16 20.28
N ARG A 97 19.59 -3.18 21.06
CA ARG A 97 19.79 -3.03 22.52
C ARG A 97 20.69 -1.82 22.71
N SER A 98 20.19 -0.81 23.41
CA SER A 98 20.92 0.32 24.02
C SER A 98 22.40 0.35 23.61
N LEU A 99 22.73 1.05 22.53
CA LEU A 99 24.10 1.49 22.32
C LEU A 99 24.39 2.45 23.48
N GLN A 100 25.18 2.00 24.46
CA GLN A 100 25.72 2.90 25.47
C GLN A 100 26.57 3.92 24.72
N VAL A 101 26.05 5.14 24.63
CA VAL A 101 26.74 6.28 24.03
C VAL A 101 27.94 6.61 24.92
N LEU A 102 29.14 6.20 24.50
CA LEU A 102 30.36 6.81 25.01
C LEU A 102 30.51 8.18 24.32
N GLY A 103 29.87 9.21 24.89
CA GLY A 103 30.22 10.63 24.73
C GLY A 103 29.99 11.30 23.37
N ASN A 104 28.82 11.92 23.18
CA ASN A 104 28.66 13.39 22.96
C ASN A 104 27.16 13.72 22.77
N PRO A 105 26.55 14.66 23.53
CA PRO A 105 25.09 14.79 23.60
C PRO A 105 24.42 15.55 22.42
N LEU A 106 25.16 15.94 21.38
CA LEU A 106 24.61 16.85 20.34
C LEU A 106 24.18 16.19 19.03
N VAL A 107 24.44 14.89 18.81
CA VAL A 107 24.20 14.27 17.48
C VAL A 107 23.27 13.05 17.53
N GLN A 108 22.93 12.51 18.69
CA GLN A 108 22.57 11.08 18.75
C GLN A 108 21.09 10.72 18.79
N VAL A 109 20.15 11.66 18.76
CA VAL A 109 18.74 11.29 18.94
C VAL A 109 17.83 12.05 17.99
N LEU A 110 18.11 11.98 16.69
CA LEU A 110 17.03 11.93 15.72
C LEU A 110 16.48 10.50 15.80
N THR A 111 15.50 10.31 16.68
CA THR A 111 14.84 9.01 16.91
C THR A 111 14.40 8.39 15.58
N ALA A 112 14.61 7.08 15.44
CA ALA A 112 14.30 6.32 14.22
C ALA A 112 12.85 6.43 13.73
N SER A 113 11.91 6.85 14.59
CA SER A 113 10.55 7.23 14.20
C SER A 113 10.53 8.38 13.18
N HIS A 114 11.46 9.32 13.28
CA HIS A 114 11.58 10.43 12.35
C HIS A 114 12.23 10.07 11.02
N ILE A 115 13.04 9.00 10.91
CA ILE A 115 13.71 8.69 9.64
C ILE A 115 12.74 8.01 8.65
N LEU A 116 11.87 7.12 9.14
CA LEU A 116 10.80 6.55 8.32
C LEU A 116 9.78 7.63 7.92
N GLN A 117 9.47 8.54 8.83
CA GLN A 117 8.67 9.72 8.51
C GLN A 117 9.37 10.62 7.49
N VAL A 118 10.63 11.00 7.67
CA VAL A 118 11.37 11.89 6.75
C VAL A 118 11.54 11.27 5.35
N THR A 119 11.74 9.95 5.24
CA THR A 119 11.86 9.30 3.92
C THR A 119 10.50 9.23 3.19
N ALA A 120 9.40 9.13 3.94
CA ALA A 120 8.04 9.20 3.40
C ALA A 120 7.59 10.65 3.13
N ASP A 121 7.83 11.57 4.06
CA ASP A 121 7.45 12.98 4.04
C ASP A 121 8.18 13.77 2.94
N HIS A 122 9.43 13.39 2.61
CA HIS A 122 10.17 14.02 1.52
C HIS A 122 9.78 13.49 0.12
N LEU A 123 9.05 12.37 0.05
CA LEU A 123 8.54 11.76 -1.19
C LEU A 123 7.02 11.91 -1.38
N LEU A 124 6.27 12.42 -0.39
CA LEU A 124 4.80 12.42 -0.40
C LEU A 124 4.13 13.80 -0.37
N GLN A 125 4.78 14.87 -0.84
CA GLN A 125 4.04 16.09 -1.22
C GLN A 125 3.41 15.94 -2.61
N VAL A 126 2.67 14.84 -2.83
CA VAL A 126 1.88 14.66 -4.05
C VAL A 126 0.48 15.24 -3.78
N PRO A 127 0.01 16.22 -4.57
CA PRO A 127 -1.22 16.94 -4.29
C PRO A 127 -2.42 15.99 -4.22
N ALA A 128 -3.32 16.29 -3.29
CA ALA A 128 -4.56 15.57 -3.09
C ALA A 128 -5.40 15.60 -4.39
N ASN A 129 -5.82 14.41 -4.83
CA ASN A 129 -6.85 14.10 -5.85
C ASN A 129 -6.33 13.83 -7.29
N PRO A 130 -6.64 12.66 -7.92
CA PRO A 130 -7.44 11.50 -7.47
C PRO A 130 -6.58 10.41 -6.79
N PRO A 131 -7.14 9.34 -6.17
CA PRO A 131 -6.46 8.58 -5.13
C PRO A 131 -5.28 7.80 -5.72
N LEU A 132 -4.08 8.25 -5.38
CA LEU A 132 -2.84 7.50 -5.58
C LEU A 132 -2.87 6.36 -4.59
N LEU A 133 -3.22 5.15 -5.06
CA LEU A 133 -3.34 4.02 -4.17
C LEU A 133 -2.41 2.87 -4.48
N LEU A 134 -1.76 2.44 -3.41
CA LEU A 134 -0.47 1.81 -3.42
C LEU A 134 -0.46 0.62 -2.50
N ILE A 135 -0.22 -0.55 -3.06
CA ILE A 135 0.91 -1.42 -2.71
C ILE A 135 0.53 -2.87 -2.99
N VAL A 136 1.36 -3.55 -3.79
CA VAL A 136 1.47 -5.01 -3.83
C VAL A 136 2.82 -5.41 -3.21
N GLY A 137 2.77 -6.27 -2.19
CA GLY A 137 3.93 -7.09 -1.81
C GLY A 137 3.97 -8.28 -2.76
N ALA A 138 5.10 -8.46 -3.44
CA ALA A 138 5.39 -9.71 -4.14
C ALA A 138 5.62 -10.82 -3.10
#